data_AF-A0A4S4GQE7-F1
#
_entry.id   AF-A0A4S4GQE7-F1
#
_cell.length_a   1.000
_cell.length_b   1.000
_cell.length_c   1.000
_cell.angle_alpha   90.00
_cell.angle_beta   90.00
_cell.angle_gamma   90.00
#
_symmetry.space_group_name_H-M   'P 1'
#
loop_
_entity.id
_entity.type
_entity.pdbx_description
1 polymer ?
#
loop_
_entity_poly.entity_id
_entity_poly.type
_entity_poly.pdbx_seq_one_letter_code
_entity_poly.pdbx_strand_id
1 'polypeptide(L)'
;MNTLKIMYRQKFEYFLNASLCLDFGGGWRANLSFGATNQYSGWYARMAFRGLKIGYGETYYREQYIASYKELPSGETIKTSYLLGEQTVGTITAQVDGWQLRVSNDCLGDGHDRWRTSAVEITKGNLTLGTSVTTNNGSLESYAMDTEKPCIKNGADYNPFSEENAKIRDKGTWKNGRAYSAPIWIGLKNGNTIYRFGYSHPEVQDKTQNYVHKNIIPTPLFKGYNLFKTGFYYYSGSNSPFSLW
;
A
#
# COMPACT_ATOMS: atom_id res chain seq x y z
N MET A 1 -31.30 24.19 -27.07
CA MET A 1 -30.47 23.09 -27.60
C MET A 1 -29.05 23.27 -27.09
N ASN A 2 -28.54 22.33 -26.29
CA ASN A 2 -27.12 22.03 -26.14
C ASN A 2 -27.02 20.70 -25.39
N THR A 3 -27.04 19.62 -26.17
CA THR A 3 -26.94 18.25 -25.67
C THR A 3 -25.46 17.98 -25.38
N LEU A 4 -25.10 17.94 -24.10
CA LEU A 4 -23.76 17.56 -23.66
C LEU A 4 -23.54 16.09 -24.01
N LYS A 5 -22.77 15.84 -25.07
CA LYS A 5 -22.41 14.49 -25.52
C LYS A 5 -21.33 13.96 -24.58
N ILE A 6 -21.75 13.27 -23.52
CA ILE A 6 -20.84 12.50 -22.66
C ILE A 6 -20.34 11.34 -23.50
N MET A 7 -19.14 11.47 -24.08
CA MET A 7 -18.44 10.35 -24.69
C MET A 7 -18.00 9.40 -23.58
N TYR A 8 -18.75 8.31 -23.40
CA TYR A 8 -18.24 7.13 -22.71
C TYR A 8 -17.09 6.56 -23.53
N ARG A 9 -15.86 6.95 -23.21
CA ARG A 9 -14.67 6.25 -23.69
C ARG A 9 -14.67 4.89 -23.00
N GLN A 10 -15.07 3.86 -23.73
CA GLN A 10 -14.99 2.47 -23.28
C GLN A 10 -13.50 2.19 -22.98
N LYS A 11 -13.13 2.16 -21.69
CA LYS A 11 -11.77 1.79 -21.29
C LYS A 11 -11.63 0.30 -21.58
N PHE A 12 -10.79 -0.04 -22.54
CA PHE A 12 -10.44 -1.43 -22.83
C PHE A 12 -9.70 -2.00 -21.62
N GLU A 13 -10.30 -2.93 -20.88
CA GLU A 13 -9.66 -3.62 -19.77
C GLU A 13 -8.93 -4.86 -20.28
N TYR A 14 -7.60 -4.85 -20.19
CA TYR A 14 -6.80 -6.06 -20.41
C TYR A 14 -6.37 -6.67 -19.09
N PHE A 15 -6.29 -8.00 -19.09
CA PHE A 15 -5.78 -8.81 -17.99
C PHE A 15 -4.94 -9.94 -18.60
N LEU A 16 -3.64 -9.92 -18.34
CA LEU A 16 -2.72 -10.98 -18.77
C LEU A 16 -2.11 -11.61 -17.52
N ASN A 17 -2.18 -12.93 -17.42
CA ASN A 17 -1.45 -13.67 -16.39
C ASN A 17 -0.78 -14.88 -17.01
N ALA A 18 0.46 -15.13 -16.61
CA ALA A 18 1.22 -16.29 -16.98
C ALA A 18 1.90 -16.85 -15.73
N SER A 19 1.96 -18.18 -15.61
CA SER A 19 2.68 -18.82 -14.51
C SER A 19 3.45 -20.04 -14.99
N LEU A 20 4.70 -20.13 -14.59
CA LEU A 20 5.55 -21.30 -14.72
C LEU A 20 5.64 -22.00 -13.35
N CYS A 21 5.49 -23.31 -13.34
CA CYS A 21 5.69 -24.15 -12.16
C CYS A 21 6.75 -25.20 -12.49
N LEU A 22 7.80 -25.26 -11.67
CA LEU A 22 8.87 -26.25 -11.76
C LEU A 22 8.79 -27.16 -10.54
N ASP A 23 8.68 -28.46 -10.76
CA ASP A 23 8.77 -29.49 -9.72
C ASP A 23 10.10 -30.22 -9.89
N PHE A 24 10.96 -30.14 -8.87
CA PHE A 24 12.30 -30.72 -8.90
C PHE A 24 12.35 -32.09 -8.22
N GLY A 25 11.22 -32.63 -7.77
CA GLY A 25 11.16 -33.81 -6.92
C GLY A 25 11.64 -33.51 -5.49
N GLY A 26 11.58 -34.52 -4.61
CA GLY A 26 12.04 -34.41 -3.22
C GLY A 26 11.27 -33.39 -2.35
N GLY A 27 10.11 -32.92 -2.82
CA GLY A 27 9.29 -31.91 -2.15
C GLY A 27 9.64 -30.46 -2.51
N TRP A 28 10.54 -30.23 -3.46
CA TRP A 28 10.91 -28.90 -3.95
C TRP A 28 10.04 -28.46 -5.13
N ARG A 29 9.44 -27.28 -5.01
CA ARG A 29 8.73 -26.63 -6.13
C ARG A 29 9.08 -25.15 -6.21
N ALA A 30 9.27 -24.65 -7.43
CA ALA A 30 9.37 -23.24 -7.70
C ALA A 30 8.19 -22.79 -8.57
N ASN A 31 7.67 -21.60 -8.32
CA ASN A 31 6.65 -20.97 -9.13
C ASN A 31 7.11 -19.56 -9.49
N LEU A 32 6.97 -19.20 -10.75
CA LEU A 32 7.18 -17.85 -11.25
C LEU A 32 5.89 -17.41 -11.95
N SER A 33 5.34 -16.28 -11.53
CA SER A 33 4.08 -15.75 -12.05
C SER A 33 4.27 -14.31 -12.51
N PHE A 34 3.60 -13.93 -13.59
CA PHE A 34 3.57 -12.58 -14.14
C PHE A 34 2.11 -12.17 -14.33
N GLY A 35 1.82 -10.90 -14.07
CA GLY A 35 0.49 -10.34 -14.21
C GLY A 35 0.55 -8.92 -14.74
N ALA A 36 -0.39 -8.55 -15.60
CA ALA A 36 -0.55 -7.16 -16.06
C ALA A 36 -2.02 -6.81 -16.26
N THR A 37 -2.37 -5.61 -15.85
CA THR A 37 -3.68 -4.99 -15.99
C THR A 37 -3.51 -3.52 -16.40
N ASN A 38 -4.63 -2.85 -16.67
CA ASN A 38 -4.66 -1.40 -16.86
C ASN A 38 -4.15 -0.58 -15.67
N GLN A 39 -4.10 -1.16 -14.47
CA GLN A 39 -3.82 -0.43 -13.24
C GLN A 39 -2.50 -0.84 -12.59
N TYR A 40 -2.02 -2.04 -12.85
CA TYR A 40 -0.78 -2.56 -12.31
C TYR A 40 -0.21 -3.69 -13.15
N SER A 41 1.09 -3.91 -13.04
CA SER A 41 1.79 -5.09 -13.57
C SER A 41 2.82 -5.57 -12.58
N GLY A 42 3.15 -6.85 -12.60
CA GLY A 42 4.09 -7.39 -11.63
C GLY A 42 4.55 -8.80 -11.96
N TRP A 43 5.50 -9.24 -11.15
CA TRP A 43 6.03 -10.60 -11.16
C TRP A 43 6.10 -11.12 -9.73
N TYR A 44 6.09 -12.44 -9.58
CA TYR A 44 6.13 -13.09 -8.27
C TYR A 44 6.82 -14.44 -8.38
N ALA A 45 7.85 -14.65 -7.56
CA ALA A 45 8.55 -15.91 -7.42
C ALA A 45 8.26 -16.52 -6.05
N ARG A 46 8.03 -17.83 -6.02
CA ARG A 46 7.80 -18.59 -4.78
C ARG A 46 8.52 -19.92 -4.82
N MET A 47 9.19 -20.26 -3.73
CA MET A 47 9.75 -21.57 -3.49
C MET A 47 8.96 -22.30 -2.41
N ALA A 48 8.79 -23.60 -2.57
CA ALA A 48 8.12 -24.48 -1.62
C ALA A 48 9.02 -25.68 -1.30
N PHE A 49 9.12 -26.01 -0.01
CA PHE A 49 9.79 -27.20 0.48
C PHE A 49 9.06 -27.76 1.70
N ARG A 50 8.61 -29.02 1.63
CA ARG A 50 8.02 -29.79 2.75
C ARG A 50 6.99 -29.00 3.58
N GLY A 51 6.08 -28.30 2.91
CA GLY A 51 4.98 -27.54 3.55
C GLY A 51 5.27 -26.06 3.82
N LEU A 52 6.54 -25.67 3.93
CA LEU A 52 6.95 -24.26 3.95
C LEU A 52 6.95 -23.69 2.53
N LYS A 53 6.39 -22.50 2.36
CA LYS A 53 6.47 -21.75 1.10
C LYS A 53 6.88 -20.32 1.40
N ILE A 54 7.87 -19.84 0.69
CA ILE A 54 8.35 -18.45 0.77
C ILE A 54 8.33 -17.84 -0.61
N GLY A 55 8.00 -16.56 -0.71
CA GLY A 55 7.98 -15.89 -1.99
C GLY A 55 8.21 -14.40 -1.88
N TYR A 56 8.60 -13.83 -3.00
CA TYR A 56 8.80 -12.41 -3.20
C TYR A 56 8.27 -12.02 -4.58
N GLY A 57 7.72 -10.84 -4.69
CA GLY A 57 7.36 -10.26 -5.98
C GLY A 57 7.28 -8.75 -5.91
N GLU A 58 7.24 -8.14 -7.08
CA GLU A 58 7.10 -6.70 -7.24
C GLU A 58 5.87 -6.38 -8.07
N THR A 59 5.20 -5.30 -7.70
CA THR A 59 4.06 -4.76 -8.41
C THR A 59 4.27 -3.30 -8.71
N TYR A 60 4.35 -2.99 -9.99
CA TYR A 60 4.26 -1.63 -10.52
C TYR A 60 2.79 -1.23 -10.61
N TYR A 61 2.40 -0.21 -9.86
CA TYR A 61 1.11 0.46 -9.97
C TYR A 61 1.26 1.67 -10.87
N ARG A 62 0.27 1.85 -11.74
CA ARG A 62 0.09 3.09 -12.49
C ARG A 62 -0.60 4.14 -11.62
N GLU A 63 -0.61 5.35 -12.11
CA GLU A 63 -1.32 6.46 -11.49
C GLU A 63 -2.81 6.15 -11.30
N GLN A 64 -3.32 6.43 -10.10
CA GLN A 64 -4.70 6.16 -9.72
C GLN A 64 -5.30 7.33 -8.96
N TYR A 65 -6.42 7.84 -9.47
CA TYR A 65 -7.21 8.85 -8.78
C TYR A 65 -8.19 8.17 -7.81
N ILE A 66 -8.03 8.44 -6.51
CA ILE A 66 -8.88 7.86 -5.49
C ILE A 66 -9.94 8.86 -5.09
N ALA A 67 -11.21 8.50 -5.35
CA ALA A 67 -12.34 9.25 -4.83
C ALA A 67 -12.43 9.06 -3.32
N SER A 68 -12.45 10.19 -2.60
CA SER A 68 -12.60 10.23 -1.16
C SER A 68 -13.60 11.30 -0.78
N TYR A 69 -14.28 11.09 0.34
CA TYR A 69 -15.29 11.97 0.88
C TYR A 69 -15.06 12.10 2.39
N LYS A 70 -15.30 13.29 2.93
CA LYS A 70 -15.18 13.59 4.35
C LYS A 70 -16.43 14.30 4.81
N GLU A 71 -17.05 13.77 5.85
CA GLU A 71 -18.16 14.43 6.54
C GLU A 71 -17.59 15.45 7.54
N LEU A 72 -18.10 16.67 7.49
CA LEU A 72 -17.77 17.75 8.41
C LEU A 72 -18.67 17.67 9.65
N PRO A 73 -18.28 18.29 10.78
CA PRO A 73 -19.15 18.38 11.96
C PRO A 73 -20.53 19.01 11.69
N SER A 74 -20.66 19.76 10.59
CA SER A 74 -21.92 20.33 10.10
C SER A 74 -22.86 19.32 9.43
N GLY A 75 -22.42 18.08 9.20
CA GLY A 75 -23.13 17.07 8.39
C GLY A 75 -22.91 17.20 6.88
N GLU A 76 -22.16 18.22 6.43
CA GLU A 76 -21.81 18.38 5.02
C GLU A 76 -20.73 17.35 4.61
N THR A 77 -20.91 16.72 3.43
CA THR A 77 -19.90 15.82 2.85
C THR A 77 -19.12 16.53 1.75
N ILE A 78 -17.82 16.71 1.95
CA ILE A 78 -16.91 17.29 0.95
C ILE A 78 -16.11 16.20 0.23
N LYS A 79 -15.86 16.38 -1.08
CA LYS A 79 -15.01 15.49 -1.87
C LYS A 79 -13.53 15.81 -1.59
N THR A 80 -12.78 14.82 -1.11
CA THR A 80 -11.36 14.94 -0.68
C THR A 80 -10.40 14.10 -1.52
N SER A 81 -10.77 13.85 -2.79
CA SER A 81 -9.99 13.01 -3.70
C SER A 81 -8.49 13.30 -3.72
N TYR A 82 -7.70 12.24 -3.91
CA TYR A 82 -6.24 12.32 -3.97
C TYR A 82 -5.70 11.45 -5.10
N LEU A 83 -4.51 11.81 -5.57
CA LEU A 83 -3.78 11.10 -6.60
C LEU A 83 -2.74 10.19 -5.95
N LEU A 84 -2.80 8.90 -6.24
CA LEU A 84 -1.69 7.99 -5.97
C LEU A 84 -0.88 7.87 -7.26
N GLY A 85 0.37 8.29 -7.21
CA GLY A 85 1.27 8.23 -8.36
C GLY A 85 1.70 6.81 -8.73
N GLU A 86 2.53 6.75 -9.77
CA GLU A 86 3.15 5.51 -10.24
C GLU A 86 4.20 5.01 -9.25
N GLN A 87 4.18 3.72 -8.92
CA GLN A 87 5.03 3.18 -7.86
C GLN A 87 5.26 1.69 -8.02
N THR A 88 6.48 1.24 -7.71
CA THR A 88 6.77 -0.18 -7.51
C THR A 88 6.78 -0.54 -6.04
N VAL A 89 6.05 -1.59 -5.68
CA VAL A 89 5.98 -2.09 -4.31
C VAL A 89 6.38 -3.56 -4.27
N GLY A 90 7.26 -3.91 -3.33
CA GLY A 90 7.65 -5.30 -3.09
C GLY A 90 6.73 -5.99 -2.10
N THR A 91 6.52 -7.30 -2.28
CA THR A 91 5.68 -8.15 -1.43
C THR A 91 6.43 -9.41 -1.04
N ILE A 92 6.62 -9.63 0.26
CA ILE A 92 7.12 -10.88 0.82
C ILE A 92 5.95 -11.73 1.30
N THR A 93 6.08 -13.04 1.12
CA THR A 93 5.07 -14.04 1.49
C THR A 93 5.71 -15.20 2.20
N ALA A 94 5.07 -15.66 3.27
CA ALA A 94 5.40 -16.91 3.93
C ALA A 94 4.11 -17.71 4.15
N GLN A 95 4.14 -19.01 3.89
CA GLN A 95 3.03 -19.92 4.15
C GLN A 95 3.55 -21.20 4.82
N VAL A 96 2.91 -21.59 5.92
CA VAL A 96 3.20 -22.82 6.68
C VAL A 96 1.91 -23.28 7.38
N ASP A 97 1.64 -24.58 7.39
CA ASP A 97 0.49 -25.18 8.08
C ASP A 97 -0.87 -24.51 7.80
N GLY A 98 -1.07 -24.09 6.55
CA GLY A 98 -2.29 -23.39 6.11
C GLY A 98 -2.41 -21.93 6.56
N TRP A 99 -1.47 -21.41 7.34
CA TRP A 99 -1.31 -19.98 7.60
C TRP A 99 -0.50 -19.32 6.48
N GLN A 100 -0.90 -18.14 6.05
CA GLN A 100 -0.15 -17.32 5.10
C GLN A 100 -0.02 -15.90 5.65
N LEU A 101 1.20 -15.38 5.66
CA LEU A 101 1.51 -13.97 5.91
C LEU A 101 1.94 -13.33 4.59
N ARG A 102 1.42 -12.13 4.33
CA ARG A 102 1.85 -11.25 3.25
C ARG A 102 2.21 -9.90 3.82
N VAL A 103 3.36 -9.38 3.43
CA VAL A 103 3.81 -8.03 3.80
C VAL A 103 4.24 -7.35 2.51
N SER A 104 3.59 -6.24 2.20
CA SER A 104 3.91 -5.40 1.06
C SER A 104 4.37 -4.03 1.57
N ASN A 105 5.48 -3.54 1.05
CA ASN A 105 6.03 -2.25 1.45
C ASN A 105 6.83 -1.62 0.32
N ASP A 106 6.79 -0.32 0.20
CA ASP A 106 7.54 0.40 -0.84
C ASP A 106 9.05 0.32 -0.65
N CYS A 107 9.53 0.13 0.59
CA CYS A 107 10.93 -0.15 0.90
C CYS A 107 11.44 -1.46 0.29
N LEU A 108 10.53 -2.38 -0.05
CA LEU A 108 10.82 -3.63 -0.73
C LEU A 108 10.72 -3.50 -2.26
N GLY A 109 10.34 -2.32 -2.77
CA GLY A 109 10.23 -1.99 -4.19
C GLY A 109 11.10 -0.77 -4.52
N ASP A 110 10.49 0.40 -4.77
CA ASP A 110 11.22 1.60 -5.20
C ASP A 110 11.83 2.45 -4.06
N GLY A 111 11.50 2.18 -2.80
CA GLY A 111 12.16 2.76 -1.63
C GLY A 111 11.82 4.21 -1.28
N HIS A 112 10.73 4.77 -1.81
CA HIS A 112 10.46 6.21 -1.74
C HIS A 112 9.45 6.68 -0.66
N ASP A 113 8.99 5.80 0.24
CA ASP A 113 8.06 6.10 1.34
C ASP A 113 6.88 7.00 0.92
N ARG A 114 6.02 6.51 0.02
CA ARG A 114 4.95 7.27 -0.63
C ARG A 114 3.79 6.38 -1.08
N TRP A 115 2.60 6.96 -1.21
CA TRP A 115 1.41 6.33 -1.81
C TRP A 115 1.06 4.96 -1.23
N ARG A 116 1.57 3.85 -1.75
CA ARG A 116 1.30 2.48 -1.28
C ARG A 116 2.45 2.02 -0.38
N THR A 117 2.51 2.62 0.79
CA THR A 117 3.67 2.54 1.69
C THR A 117 3.74 1.24 2.50
N SER A 118 2.63 0.73 3.01
CA SER A 118 2.63 -0.48 3.85
C SER A 118 1.32 -1.22 3.75
N ALA A 119 1.38 -2.54 3.65
CA ALA A 119 0.23 -3.42 3.79
C ALA A 119 0.66 -4.77 4.39
N VAL A 120 -0.20 -5.33 5.24
CA VAL A 120 0.01 -6.63 5.87
C VAL A 120 -1.29 -7.41 5.84
N GLU A 121 -1.23 -8.70 5.49
CA GLU A 121 -2.40 -9.58 5.53
C GLU A 121 -2.00 -10.97 6.04
N ILE A 122 -2.73 -11.46 7.04
CA ILE A 122 -2.63 -12.83 7.56
C ILE A 122 -3.87 -13.60 7.11
N THR A 123 -3.69 -14.80 6.58
CA THR A 123 -4.76 -15.68 6.08
C THR A 123 -4.70 -17.04 6.76
N LYS A 124 -5.86 -17.59 7.12
CA LYS A 124 -6.05 -19.01 7.44
C LYS A 124 -7.25 -19.55 6.68
N GLY A 125 -7.01 -20.52 5.79
CA GLY A 125 -8.06 -21.01 4.88
C GLY A 125 -8.61 -19.87 4.02
N ASN A 126 -9.92 -19.60 4.16
CA ASN A 126 -10.59 -18.54 3.40
C ASN A 126 -10.70 -17.21 4.17
N LEU A 127 -10.32 -17.16 5.45
CA LEU A 127 -10.41 -15.96 6.28
C LEU A 127 -9.10 -15.19 6.23
N THR A 128 -9.19 -13.86 6.16
CA THR A 128 -8.06 -12.94 6.21
C THR A 128 -8.29 -11.83 7.22
N LEU A 129 -7.21 -11.36 7.83
CA LEU A 129 -7.14 -10.12 8.61
C LEU A 129 -6.00 -9.30 8.03
N GLY A 130 -6.22 -8.03 7.75
CA GLY A 130 -5.18 -7.20 7.18
C GLY A 130 -5.37 -5.72 7.39
N THR A 131 -4.35 -4.98 6.99
CA THR A 131 -4.33 -3.53 6.98
C THR A 131 -3.45 -3.03 5.84
N SER A 132 -3.75 -1.84 5.35
CA SER A 132 -2.92 -1.13 4.40
C SER A 132 -2.96 0.34 4.73
N VAL A 133 -1.91 1.04 4.33
CA VAL A 133 -1.75 2.46 4.52
C VAL A 133 -1.53 3.08 3.15
N THR A 134 -2.15 4.24 2.96
CA THR A 134 -1.77 5.13 1.87
C THR A 134 -1.41 6.53 2.34
N THR A 135 -0.37 7.10 1.73
CA THR A 135 0.20 8.42 2.05
C THR A 135 0.41 9.25 0.78
N ASN A 136 0.81 10.50 0.94
CA ASN A 136 1.30 11.32 -0.17
C ASN A 136 2.79 11.07 -0.43
N ASN A 137 3.41 11.80 -1.38
CA ASN A 137 4.87 11.77 -1.53
C ASN A 137 5.48 12.79 -0.55
N GLY A 138 5.71 12.33 0.69
CA GLY A 138 6.13 13.19 1.79
C GLY A 138 7.41 13.97 1.51
N SER A 139 8.39 13.31 0.87
CA SER A 139 9.65 13.94 0.47
C SER A 139 9.41 15.04 -0.58
N LEU A 140 8.85 14.69 -1.75
CA LEU A 140 8.66 15.64 -2.85
C LEU A 140 7.79 16.84 -2.46
N GLU A 141 6.66 16.58 -1.78
CA GLU A 141 5.70 17.63 -1.42
C GLU A 141 6.19 18.51 -0.25
N SER A 142 7.13 18.03 0.55
CA SER A 142 7.77 18.87 1.59
C SER A 142 8.94 19.68 1.01
N TYR A 143 9.74 19.09 0.11
CA TYR A 143 10.86 19.77 -0.56
C TYR A 143 10.42 20.86 -1.55
N ALA A 144 9.29 20.67 -2.24
CA ALA A 144 8.76 21.68 -3.16
C ALA A 144 8.42 23.01 -2.46
N MET A 145 8.31 23.01 -1.12
CA MET A 145 8.01 24.21 -0.33
C MET A 145 9.17 24.69 0.54
N ASP A 146 10.11 23.82 0.91
CA ASP A 146 11.30 24.16 1.70
C ASP A 146 12.45 23.21 1.32
N THR A 147 13.41 23.73 0.56
CA THR A 147 14.46 22.92 -0.08
C THR A 147 15.53 22.40 0.86
N GLU A 148 15.59 22.88 2.11
CA GLU A 148 16.64 22.52 3.04
C GLU A 148 16.12 21.75 4.26
N LYS A 149 14.87 21.98 4.68
CA LYS A 149 14.32 21.41 5.92
C LYS A 149 12.91 20.88 5.71
N PRO A 150 12.75 19.71 5.05
CA PRO A 150 11.44 19.17 4.67
C PRO A 150 10.65 18.57 5.85
N CYS A 151 11.22 18.50 7.06
CA CYS A 151 10.59 17.87 8.22
C CYS A 151 10.48 18.82 9.41
N ILE A 152 9.62 18.46 10.37
CA ILE A 152 9.52 19.06 11.69
C ILE A 152 9.89 18.01 12.73
N LYS A 153 10.81 18.35 13.63
CA LYS A 153 11.20 17.52 14.77
C LYS A 153 11.28 18.37 16.03
N ASN A 154 10.62 17.91 17.10
CA ASN A 154 10.53 18.66 18.38
C ASN A 154 10.05 20.12 18.19
N GLY A 155 9.14 20.35 17.24
CA GLY A 155 8.62 21.68 16.93
C GLY A 155 9.54 22.59 16.12
N ALA A 156 10.71 22.11 15.68
CA ALA A 156 11.66 22.86 14.87
C ALA A 156 11.89 22.21 13.51
N ASP A 157 12.27 23.03 12.53
CA ASP A 157 12.61 22.59 11.19
C ASP A 157 13.83 21.66 11.19
N TYR A 158 13.72 20.56 10.42
CA TYR A 158 14.65 19.44 10.45
C TYR A 158 14.93 18.91 9.04
N ASN A 159 16.21 18.63 8.76
CA ASN A 159 16.64 17.96 7.53
C ASN A 159 17.00 16.49 7.81
N PRO A 160 16.14 15.51 7.47
CA PRO A 160 16.38 14.09 7.78
C PRO A 160 17.48 13.44 6.94
N PHE A 161 17.95 14.13 5.88
CA PHE A 161 18.92 13.63 4.90
C PHE A 161 20.34 14.13 5.08
N SER A 162 20.56 15.14 5.94
CA SER A 162 21.94 15.54 6.28
C SER A 162 22.72 14.38 6.91
N GLU A 163 24.03 14.30 6.68
CA GLU A 163 24.86 13.19 7.15
C GLU A 163 24.78 12.97 8.67
N GLU A 164 24.71 14.06 9.43
CA GLU A 164 24.54 14.04 10.89
C GLU A 164 23.19 13.41 11.27
N ASN A 165 22.12 13.85 10.61
CA ASN A 165 20.76 13.40 10.89
C ASN A 165 20.44 12.02 10.29
N ALA A 166 21.23 11.56 9.32
CA ALA A 166 21.10 10.25 8.68
C ALA A 166 21.11 9.11 9.72
N LYS A 167 21.88 9.28 10.81
CA LYS A 167 22.08 8.29 11.87
C LYS A 167 20.99 8.31 12.96
N ILE A 168 20.16 9.33 12.99
CA ILE A 168 19.13 9.50 14.02
C ILE A 168 17.92 8.58 13.73
N ARG A 169 17.47 7.83 14.74
CA ARG A 169 16.30 6.95 14.62
C ARG A 169 14.98 7.70 14.45
N ASP A 170 14.79 8.76 15.22
CA ASP A 170 13.62 9.63 15.07
C ASP A 170 13.89 10.69 14.00
N LYS A 171 13.32 10.50 12.83
CA LYS A 171 13.46 11.40 11.68
C LYS A 171 12.46 12.56 11.68
N GLY A 172 11.66 12.72 12.74
CA GLY A 172 10.61 13.72 12.81
C GLY A 172 9.43 13.39 11.90
N THR A 173 8.67 14.40 11.53
CA THR A 173 7.46 14.29 10.68
C THR A 173 7.67 15.11 9.42
N TRP A 174 7.27 14.59 8.26
CA TRP A 174 7.21 15.37 7.02
C TRP A 174 6.34 16.61 7.21
N LYS A 175 6.85 17.81 6.85
CA LYS A 175 6.09 19.08 6.95
C LYS A 175 4.73 18.97 6.27
N ASN A 176 4.72 18.36 5.08
CA ASN A 176 3.52 18.13 4.28
C ASN A 176 3.13 16.65 4.21
N GLY A 177 3.58 15.80 5.14
CA GLY A 177 3.27 14.37 5.13
C GLY A 177 1.83 14.08 5.49
N ARG A 178 1.04 13.65 4.52
CA ARG A 178 -0.37 13.33 4.66
C ARG A 178 -0.58 11.82 4.61
N ALA A 179 -1.45 11.33 5.49
CA ALA A 179 -2.02 10.00 5.40
C ALA A 179 -3.43 10.10 4.80
N TYR A 180 -3.71 9.27 3.81
CA TYR A 180 -4.99 9.30 3.07
C TYR A 180 -5.96 8.22 3.53
N SER A 181 -5.47 7.03 3.84
CA SER A 181 -6.30 5.97 4.40
C SER A 181 -5.45 4.96 5.15
N ALA A 182 -6.05 4.33 6.17
CA ALA A 182 -5.45 3.23 6.90
C ALA A 182 -6.54 2.24 7.34
N PRO A 183 -7.15 1.50 6.40
CA PRO A 183 -8.12 0.46 6.74
C PRO A 183 -7.47 -0.68 7.53
N ILE A 184 -8.20 -1.17 8.52
CA ILE A 184 -8.07 -2.53 9.05
C ILE A 184 -9.32 -3.32 8.64
N TRP A 185 -9.15 -4.55 8.16
CA TRP A 185 -10.25 -5.34 7.60
C TRP A 185 -10.20 -6.81 7.99
N ILE A 186 -11.37 -7.42 7.99
CA ILE A 186 -11.56 -8.86 7.85
C ILE A 186 -11.95 -9.12 6.40
N GLY A 187 -11.39 -10.17 5.80
CA GLY A 187 -11.72 -10.54 4.44
C GLY A 187 -12.00 -12.02 4.25
N LEU A 188 -12.78 -12.32 3.22
CA LEU A 188 -13.22 -13.66 2.85
C LEU A 188 -12.80 -13.96 1.40
N LYS A 189 -12.12 -15.09 1.22
CA LYS A 189 -11.71 -15.61 -0.08
C LYS A 189 -12.77 -16.59 -0.60
N ASN A 190 -13.19 -16.41 -1.84
CA ASN A 190 -14.03 -17.35 -2.58
C ASN A 190 -13.44 -17.54 -3.98
N GLY A 191 -12.74 -18.66 -4.17
CA GLY A 191 -11.96 -18.91 -5.39
C GLY A 191 -10.91 -17.81 -5.63
N ASN A 192 -10.98 -17.17 -6.80
CA ASN A 192 -10.08 -16.09 -7.20
C ASN A 192 -10.55 -14.70 -6.77
N THR A 193 -11.63 -14.60 -5.99
CA THR A 193 -12.17 -13.33 -5.50
C THR A 193 -11.91 -13.19 -4.00
N ILE A 194 -11.59 -11.97 -3.57
CA ILE A 194 -11.51 -11.60 -2.16
C ILE A 194 -12.44 -10.42 -1.88
N TYR A 195 -13.18 -10.53 -0.78
CA TYR A 195 -13.98 -9.45 -0.21
C TYR A 195 -13.31 -8.99 1.07
N ARG A 196 -13.21 -7.69 1.31
CA ARG A 196 -12.66 -7.11 2.54
C ARG A 196 -13.65 -6.09 3.09
N PHE A 197 -13.90 -6.19 4.39
CA PHE A 197 -14.80 -5.32 5.13
C PHE A 197 -14.07 -4.82 6.36
N GLY A 198 -14.13 -3.53 6.61
CA GLY A 198 -13.29 -2.93 7.62
C GLY A 198 -13.62 -1.50 7.95
N TYR A 199 -12.68 -0.87 8.64
CA TYR A 199 -12.78 0.52 9.05
C TYR A 199 -11.42 1.20 8.89
N SER A 200 -11.41 2.38 8.28
CA SER A 200 -10.22 3.22 8.12
C SER A 200 -10.19 4.28 9.20
N HIS A 201 -9.08 4.38 9.94
CA HIS A 201 -8.92 5.33 11.03
C HIS A 201 -7.45 5.79 11.20
N PRO A 202 -7.17 7.06 11.53
CA PRO A 202 -5.80 7.56 11.75
C PRO A 202 -4.99 6.76 12.79
N GLU A 203 -5.65 6.18 13.80
CA GLU A 203 -4.95 5.33 14.77
C GLU A 203 -4.32 4.09 14.16
N VAL A 204 -4.90 3.53 13.10
CA VAL A 204 -4.32 2.37 12.40
C VAL A 204 -3.00 2.80 11.77
N GLN A 205 -2.97 3.95 11.10
CA GLN A 205 -1.76 4.56 10.55
C GLN A 205 -0.68 4.74 11.63
N ASP A 206 -1.08 5.25 12.79
CA ASP A 206 -0.16 5.50 13.90
C ASP A 206 0.42 4.23 14.54
N LYS A 207 -0.41 3.20 14.69
CA LYS A 207 -0.03 1.93 15.30
C LYS A 207 0.69 0.99 14.32
N THR A 208 0.68 1.28 13.01
CA THR A 208 1.30 0.45 11.97
C THR A 208 2.50 1.15 11.35
N GLN A 209 2.31 1.90 10.26
CA GLN A 209 3.39 2.52 9.49
C GLN A 209 4.25 3.45 10.36
N ASN A 210 3.65 4.40 11.08
CA ASN A 210 4.41 5.35 11.90
C ASN A 210 5.15 4.64 13.06
N TYR A 211 4.60 3.55 13.62
CA TYR A 211 5.29 2.76 14.62
C TYR A 211 6.52 2.06 14.03
N VAL A 212 6.40 1.48 12.84
CA VAL A 212 7.53 0.85 12.12
C VAL A 212 8.58 1.89 11.76
N HIS A 213 8.18 3.07 11.28
CA HIS A 213 9.11 4.15 10.92
C HIS A 213 9.87 4.71 12.12
N LYS A 214 9.23 4.76 13.28
CA LYS A 214 9.87 5.22 14.51
C LYS A 214 10.88 4.21 15.08
N ASN A 215 10.61 2.90 14.94
CA ASN A 215 11.31 1.88 15.73
C ASN A 215 12.18 0.90 14.92
N ILE A 216 11.83 0.64 13.65
CA ILE A 216 12.43 -0.43 12.85
C ILE A 216 13.15 0.12 11.62
N ILE A 217 12.48 0.91 10.80
CA ILE A 217 13.04 1.50 9.57
C ILE A 217 12.92 3.03 9.65
N PRO A 218 13.93 3.74 10.21
CA PRO A 218 13.89 5.19 10.42
C PRO A 218 13.59 6.02 9.16
N THR A 219 12.34 6.42 8.98
CA THR A 219 11.90 7.44 8.01
C THR A 219 10.98 8.45 8.69
N PRO A 220 10.81 9.66 8.12
CA PRO A 220 9.91 10.64 8.73
C PRO A 220 8.44 10.18 8.74
N LEU A 221 7.71 10.59 9.77
CA LEU A 221 6.33 10.18 10.00
C LEU A 221 5.33 10.95 9.12
N PHE A 222 4.16 10.34 8.89
CA PHE A 222 3.02 10.98 8.24
C PHE A 222 1.91 11.25 9.26
N LYS A 223 1.73 12.53 9.62
CA LYS A 223 0.79 12.98 10.67
C LYS A 223 -0.28 13.95 10.17
N GLY A 224 -0.30 14.29 8.87
CA GLY A 224 -1.34 15.10 8.26
C GLY A 224 -2.60 14.29 7.98
N TYR A 225 -3.65 14.45 8.79
CA TYR A 225 -4.92 13.72 8.65
C TYR A 225 -6.08 14.56 8.09
N ASN A 226 -5.81 15.78 7.65
CA ASN A 226 -6.84 16.71 7.16
C ASN A 226 -7.65 16.13 5.98
N LEU A 227 -7.02 15.35 5.11
CA LEU A 227 -7.62 14.65 3.95
C LEU A 227 -7.82 13.14 4.19
N PHE A 228 -7.65 12.66 5.41
CA PHE A 228 -7.75 11.24 5.72
C PHE A 228 -9.20 10.75 5.54
N LYS A 229 -9.35 9.61 4.85
CA LYS A 229 -10.64 8.92 4.66
C LYS A 229 -10.93 8.04 5.88
N THR A 230 -11.62 8.60 6.86
CA THR A 230 -12.14 7.85 8.01
C THR A 230 -13.49 7.24 7.67
N GLY A 231 -13.75 6.01 8.10
CA GLY A 231 -15.06 5.38 7.96
C GLY A 231 -15.00 3.95 7.44
N PHE A 232 -16.16 3.44 7.05
CA PHE A 232 -16.31 2.08 6.55
C PHE A 232 -15.45 1.83 5.31
N TYR A 233 -14.75 0.71 5.31
CA TYR A 233 -13.93 0.23 4.21
C TYR A 233 -14.58 -1.01 3.60
N TYR A 234 -14.72 -0.99 2.28
CA TYR A 234 -15.15 -2.13 1.49
C TYR A 234 -14.28 -2.27 0.25
N TYR A 235 -13.88 -3.51 -0.04
CA TYR A 235 -13.19 -3.88 -1.26
C TYR A 235 -13.69 -5.23 -1.76
N SER A 236 -13.79 -5.35 -3.08
CA SER A 236 -14.01 -6.61 -3.78
C SER A 236 -13.12 -6.62 -5.01
N GLY A 237 -12.39 -7.70 -5.23
CA GLY A 237 -11.46 -7.82 -6.35
C GLY A 237 -10.83 -9.18 -6.46
N SER A 238 -9.89 -9.29 -7.40
CA SER A 238 -9.12 -10.52 -7.55
C SER A 238 -8.22 -10.75 -6.33
N ASN A 239 -8.16 -11.99 -5.85
CA ASN A 239 -7.19 -12.44 -4.87
C ASN A 239 -5.80 -12.56 -5.50
N SER A 240 -5.26 -11.39 -5.87
CA SER A 240 -3.96 -11.26 -6.53
C SER A 240 -2.83 -11.63 -5.57
N PRO A 241 -1.85 -12.45 -5.99
CA PRO A 241 -0.63 -12.67 -5.22
C PRO A 241 0.30 -11.43 -5.26
N PHE A 242 0.05 -10.49 -6.19
CA PHE A 242 0.91 -9.35 -6.49
C PHE A 242 0.58 -8.11 -5.63
N SER A 243 -0.70 -7.91 -5.26
CA SER A 243 -1.18 -6.70 -4.59
C SER A 243 -1.96 -7.00 -3.31
N LEU A 244 -1.72 -6.20 -2.27
CA LEU A 244 -2.57 -6.06 -1.09
C LEU A 244 -3.49 -4.82 -1.13
N TRP A 245 -3.31 -3.94 -2.13
CA TRP A 245 -4.15 -2.76 -2.38
C TRP A 245 -5.26 -3.07 -3.39
#